data_AF-X6N7Z2-F1
#
_entry.id   AF-X6N7Z2-F1
#
_cell.length_a   1.000
_cell.length_b   1.000
_cell.length_c   1.000
_cell.angle_alpha   90.00
_cell.angle_beta   90.00
_cell.angle_gamma   90.00
#
_symmetry.space_group_name_H-M   'P 1'
#
loop_
_entity.id
_entity.type
_entity.pdbx_description
1 polymer ?
#
loop_
_entity_poly.entity_id
_entity_poly.type
_entity_poly.pdbx_seq_one_letter_code
_entity_poly.pdbx_strand_id
1 'polypeptide(L)'
;MALILLGADNKVLQEGIQQKLQAFVVFIFLYKNKQTKKYYREKKEPCESKLYDFDNVSYQLVVDKDDRTRMSVSLQCPNWSVLKSQGSEDWIKQKLGEYIKTSTADGMDFEIPLSDENDDKKKKNYKETIGKAFSKLRVYALGGPLYQYCKALDEKKALKEVFEVKFRPDTYMWICPGGDRLTIVYALEFPTRSDRVIANQVLNVKRKSINISTFIKVVGSEEIKLSIKKKK
;
A
#
# COMPACT_ATOMS: atom_id res chain seq x y z
N MET A 1 1.61 9.61 28.25
CA MET A 1 2.42 9.38 27.03
C MET A 1 1.47 9.37 25.85
N ALA A 2 1.54 10.36 24.96
CA ALA A 2 0.67 10.38 23.78
C ALA A 2 1.14 9.31 22.79
N LEU A 3 0.23 8.45 22.33
CA LEU A 3 0.51 7.47 21.30
C LEU A 3 0.45 8.16 19.94
N ILE A 4 1.59 8.40 19.31
CA ILE A 4 1.65 8.94 17.96
C ILE A 4 1.57 7.75 17.00
N LEU A 5 0.47 7.66 16.25
CA LEU A 5 0.30 6.65 15.21
C LEU A 5 0.96 7.11 13.91
N LEU A 6 1.67 6.19 13.25
CA LEU A 6 2.15 6.42 11.89
C LEU A 6 0.95 6.46 10.93
N GLY A 7 0.99 7.38 9.97
CA GLY A 7 0.00 7.41 8.90
C GLY A 7 0.09 6.17 8.03
N ALA A 8 -1.05 5.56 7.72
CA ALA A 8 -1.13 4.41 6.82
C ALA A 8 -1.04 4.79 5.33
N ASP A 9 -1.33 6.07 5.03
CA ASP A 9 -1.36 6.61 3.68
C ASP A 9 0.02 7.14 3.27
N ASN A 10 0.51 6.75 2.10
CA ASN A 10 1.69 7.34 1.51
C ASN A 10 1.35 8.71 0.90
N LYS A 11 1.61 9.78 1.67
CA LYS A 11 1.34 11.16 1.26
C LYS A 11 2.12 11.59 0.01
N VAL A 12 3.35 11.11 -0.14
CA VAL A 12 4.20 11.47 -1.30
C VAL A 12 3.62 10.88 -2.58
N LEU A 13 3.19 9.62 -2.54
CA LEU A 13 2.50 8.96 -3.65
C LEU A 13 1.17 9.65 -3.96
N GLN A 14 0.39 9.96 -2.92
CA GLN A 14 -0.88 10.68 -3.06
C GLN A 14 -0.70 12.01 -3.79
N GLU A 15 0.20 12.86 -3.29
CA GLU A 15 0.46 14.18 -3.85
C GLU A 15 1.08 14.08 -5.24
N GLY A 16 2.00 13.13 -5.47
CA GLY A 16 2.58 12.86 -6.78
C GLY A 16 1.50 12.55 -7.83
N ILE A 17 0.57 11.65 -7.53
CA ILE A 17 -0.54 11.32 -8.42
C ILE A 17 -1.45 12.54 -8.63
N GLN A 18 -1.81 13.24 -7.55
CA GLN A 18 -2.67 14.43 -7.64
C GLN A 18 -2.07 15.52 -8.52
N GLN A 19 -0.77 15.77 -8.40
CA GLN A 19 -0.04 16.74 -9.22
C GLN A 19 -0.03 16.35 -10.70
N LYS A 20 0.11 15.06 -11.02
CA LYS A 20 0.07 14.60 -12.43
C LYS A 20 -1.33 14.62 -13.03
N LEU A 21 -2.34 14.36 -12.21
CA LEU A 21 -3.75 14.58 -12.58
C LEU A 21 -4.07 16.08 -12.70
N GLN A 22 -3.34 16.96 -12.02
CA GLN A 22 -3.43 18.40 -12.23
C GLN A 22 -2.81 18.78 -13.58
N ALA A 23 -3.52 19.58 -14.36
CA ALA A 23 -3.03 20.04 -15.64
C ALA A 23 -2.11 21.24 -15.44
N PHE A 24 -1.04 21.28 -16.22
CA PHE A 24 -0.30 22.51 -16.45
C PHE A 24 -0.88 23.19 -17.68
N VAL A 25 -1.36 24.41 -17.50
CA VAL A 25 -1.81 25.27 -18.59
C VAL A 25 -0.56 25.82 -19.27
N VAL A 26 -0.25 25.30 -20.45
CA VAL A 26 0.83 25.84 -21.29
C VAL A 26 0.24 26.88 -22.24
N PHE A 27 0.78 28.09 -22.21
CA PHE A 27 0.39 29.16 -23.12
C PHE A 27 0.99 28.91 -24.51
N ILE A 28 0.13 28.68 -25.50
CA ILE A 28 0.55 28.63 -26.91
C ILE A 28 -0.07 29.84 -27.62
N PHE A 29 0.79 30.74 -28.10
CA PHE A 29 0.40 31.83 -28.99
C PHE A 29 0.43 31.32 -30.44
N LEU A 30 -0.74 31.12 -31.04
CA LEU A 30 -0.86 30.86 -32.47
C LEU A 30 -1.17 32.18 -33.19
N TYR A 31 -0.24 32.65 -34.02
CA TYR A 31 -0.46 33.79 -34.91
C TYR A 31 -1.07 33.30 -36.23
N LYS A 32 -2.36 33.56 -36.44
CA LYS A 32 -2.97 33.54 -37.78
C LYS A 32 -3.77 34.83 -38.00
N ASN A 33 -3.45 35.55 -39.07
CA ASN A 33 -4.20 36.72 -39.55
C ASN A 33 -4.47 37.83 -38.52
N LYS A 34 -3.43 38.36 -37.85
CA LYS A 34 -3.48 39.54 -36.95
C LYS A 34 -4.52 39.46 -35.80
N GLN A 35 -5.15 38.31 -35.55
CA GLN A 35 -6.02 38.07 -34.41
C GLN A 35 -5.36 37.06 -33.47
N THR A 36 -5.09 37.48 -32.23
CA THR A 36 -4.59 36.59 -31.18
C THR A 36 -5.74 35.75 -30.62
N LYS A 37 -5.88 34.50 -31.10
CA LYS A 37 -6.73 33.52 -30.42
C LYS A 37 -5.89 32.79 -29.37
N LYS A 38 -6.25 32.95 -28.09
CA LYS A 38 -5.66 32.18 -26.99
C LYS A 38 -6.21 30.76 -27.04
N TYR A 39 -5.37 29.79 -27.35
CA TYR A 39 -5.70 28.37 -27.24
C TYR A 39 -5.09 27.83 -25.96
N TYR A 40 -5.95 27.40 -25.03
CA TYR A 40 -5.56 26.66 -23.86
C TYR A 40 -5.45 25.19 -24.27
N ARG A 41 -4.23 24.67 -24.38
CA ARG A 41 -4.03 23.23 -24.46
C ARG A 41 -3.29 22.81 -23.21
N GLU A 42 -4.02 22.19 -22.30
CA GLU A 42 -3.43 21.53 -21.14
C GLU A 42 -2.46 20.46 -21.66
N LYS A 43 -1.16 20.69 -21.49
CA LYS A 43 -0.13 19.76 -21.94
C LYS A 43 0.45 19.10 -20.71
N LYS A 44 0.13 17.82 -20.51
CA LYS A 44 0.79 17.01 -19.49
C LYS A 44 2.26 16.85 -19.87
N GLU A 45 3.14 17.07 -18.90
CA GLU A 45 4.56 16.86 -19.08
C GLU A 45 4.90 15.38 -18.85
N PRO A 46 5.71 14.77 -19.73
CA PRO A 46 6.23 13.44 -19.49
C PRO A 46 7.05 13.46 -18.21
N CYS A 47 6.97 12.39 -17.44
CA CYS A 47 7.75 12.30 -16.22
C CYS A 47 7.98 10.85 -15.85
N GLU A 48 9.08 10.65 -15.15
CA GLU A 48 9.38 9.41 -14.47
C GLU A 48 9.77 9.75 -13.03
N SER A 49 9.19 9.05 -12.06
CA SER A 49 9.49 9.28 -10.65
C SER A 49 9.44 7.96 -9.90
N LYS A 50 10.51 7.67 -9.15
CA LYS A 50 10.60 6.50 -8.29
C LYS A 50 10.47 6.93 -6.83
N LEU A 51 9.52 6.32 -6.13
CA LEU A 51 9.20 6.59 -4.73
C LEU A 51 9.44 5.34 -3.90
N TYR A 52 9.77 5.51 -2.62
CA TYR A 52 10.01 4.42 -1.69
C TYR A 52 9.08 4.54 -0.48
N ASP A 53 8.77 3.41 0.13
CA ASP A 53 7.95 3.28 1.33
C ASP A 53 8.63 2.33 2.33
N PHE A 54 8.02 2.14 3.49
CA PHE A 54 8.46 1.13 4.46
C PHE A 54 8.41 -0.28 3.86
N ASP A 55 9.16 -1.18 4.47
CA ASP A 55 9.23 -2.61 4.09
C ASP A 55 9.74 -2.84 2.66
N ASN A 56 10.66 -1.98 2.21
CA ASN A 56 11.26 -2.03 0.87
C ASN A 56 10.25 -2.02 -0.28
N VAL A 57 9.04 -1.49 -0.04
CA VAL A 57 8.07 -1.24 -1.10
C VAL A 57 8.51 -0.02 -1.90
N SER A 58 8.35 -0.07 -3.22
CA SER A 58 8.61 1.08 -4.08
C SER A 58 7.54 1.24 -5.14
N TYR A 59 7.43 2.46 -5.66
CA TYR A 59 6.49 2.84 -6.69
C TYR A 59 7.22 3.53 -7.84
N GLN A 60 6.82 3.25 -9.07
CA GLN A 60 7.30 3.97 -10.25
C GLN A 60 6.11 4.62 -10.95
N LEU A 61 6.16 5.94 -11.08
CA LEU A 61 5.14 6.73 -11.78
C LEU A 61 5.74 7.16 -13.12
N VAL A 62 5.07 6.82 -14.21
CA VAL A 62 5.51 7.14 -15.57
C VAL A 62 4.37 7.79 -16.35
N VAL A 63 4.62 8.97 -16.90
CA VAL A 63 3.81 9.58 -17.97
C VAL A 63 4.69 9.56 -19.21
N ASP A 64 4.26 8.81 -20.21
CA ASP A 64 5.05 8.56 -21.40
C ASP A 64 5.19 9.84 -22.26
N LYS A 65 6.28 9.91 -23.04
CA LYS A 65 6.53 11.08 -23.90
C LYS A 65 5.57 11.14 -25.08
N ASP A 66 5.20 9.97 -25.59
CA ASP A 66 4.39 9.74 -26.78
C ASP A 66 2.91 9.60 -26.39
N ASP A 67 2.60 8.88 -25.30
CA ASP A 67 1.25 8.83 -24.71
C ASP A 67 1.16 9.58 -23.38
N ARG A 68 0.66 10.82 -23.46
CA ARG A 68 0.44 11.72 -22.32
C ARG A 68 -1.00 11.70 -21.81
N THR A 69 -1.82 10.81 -22.35
CA THR A 69 -3.23 10.65 -21.94
C THR A 69 -3.36 9.73 -20.74
N ARG A 70 -2.30 9.01 -20.36
CA ARG A 70 -2.29 8.03 -19.27
C ARG A 70 -1.03 8.14 -18.43
N MET A 71 -1.13 7.73 -17.18
CA MET A 71 -0.03 7.57 -16.25
C MET A 71 0.02 6.12 -15.81
N SER A 72 1.18 5.49 -15.96
CA SER A 72 1.45 4.18 -15.37
C SER A 72 1.92 4.34 -13.93
N VAL A 73 1.40 3.53 -13.03
CA VAL A 73 1.88 3.40 -11.64
C VAL A 73 2.27 1.94 -11.44
N SER A 74 3.52 1.67 -11.13
CA SER A 74 4.03 0.31 -10.91
C SER A 74 4.34 0.15 -9.42
N LEU A 75 3.73 -0.83 -8.76
CA LEU A 75 4.04 -1.23 -7.39
C LEU A 75 5.08 -2.34 -7.43
N GLN A 76 6.20 -2.18 -6.72
CA GLN A 76 7.14 -3.27 -6.43
C GLN A 76 7.07 -3.61 -4.95
N CYS A 77 6.84 -4.90 -4.64
CA CYS A 77 6.63 -5.37 -3.27
C CYS A 77 7.47 -6.62 -3.00
N PRO A 78 8.30 -6.65 -1.95
CA PRO A 78 9.05 -7.85 -1.60
C PRO A 78 8.13 -9.04 -1.33
N ASN A 79 8.54 -10.22 -1.81
CA ASN A 79 7.76 -11.46 -1.68
C ASN A 79 6.33 -11.34 -2.21
N TRP A 80 6.14 -10.55 -3.27
CA TRP A 80 4.83 -10.35 -3.90
C TRP A 80 4.18 -11.66 -4.32
N SER A 81 4.91 -12.60 -4.91
CA SER A 81 4.38 -13.91 -5.28
C SER A 81 3.73 -14.67 -4.09
N VAL A 82 4.35 -14.60 -2.91
CA VAL A 82 3.84 -15.19 -1.66
C VAL A 82 2.59 -14.45 -1.19
N LEU A 83 2.60 -13.11 -1.18
CA LEU A 83 1.45 -12.27 -0.81
C LEU A 83 0.26 -12.50 -1.74
N LYS A 84 0.52 -12.53 -3.05
CA LYS A 84 -0.44 -12.80 -4.12
C LYS A 84 -1.11 -14.16 -3.94
N SER A 85 -0.34 -15.20 -3.59
CA SER A 85 -0.90 -16.55 -3.30
C SER A 85 -1.92 -16.56 -2.14
N GLN A 86 -1.88 -15.52 -1.29
CA GLN A 86 -2.79 -15.34 -0.17
C GLN A 86 -3.82 -14.22 -0.39
N GLY A 87 -4.09 -13.84 -1.64
CA GLY A 87 -5.23 -12.98 -1.98
C GLY A 87 -4.98 -11.48 -1.85
N SER A 88 -3.71 -11.05 -1.83
CA SER A 88 -3.36 -9.62 -1.95
C SER A 88 -3.81 -9.02 -3.28
N GLU A 89 -3.64 -9.75 -4.37
CA GLU A 89 -4.09 -9.29 -5.69
C GLU A 89 -5.62 -9.13 -5.73
N ASP A 90 -6.36 -10.08 -5.15
CA ASP A 90 -7.83 -10.01 -5.10
C ASP A 90 -8.31 -8.83 -4.25
N TRP A 91 -7.62 -8.55 -3.14
CA TRP A 91 -7.91 -7.39 -2.31
C TRP A 91 -7.65 -6.08 -3.05
N ILE A 92 -6.53 -5.98 -3.80
CA ILE A 92 -6.23 -4.82 -4.66
C ILE A 92 -7.28 -4.70 -5.77
N LYS A 93 -7.64 -5.79 -6.45
CA LYS A 93 -8.70 -5.81 -7.48
C LYS A 93 -10.02 -5.27 -6.95
N GLN A 94 -10.40 -5.60 -5.72
CA GLN A 94 -11.62 -5.07 -5.12
C GLN A 94 -11.58 -3.55 -4.89
N LYS A 95 -10.39 -2.97 -4.69
CA LYS A 95 -10.23 -1.52 -4.39
C LYS A 95 -9.92 -0.68 -5.62
N LEU A 96 -9.12 -1.21 -6.55
CA LEU A 96 -8.51 -0.48 -7.67
C LEU A 96 -8.65 -1.23 -9.00
N GLY A 97 -9.55 -2.20 -9.09
CA GLY A 97 -9.68 -3.10 -10.24
C GLY A 97 -9.80 -2.40 -11.60
N GLU A 98 -10.47 -1.25 -11.64
CA GLU A 98 -10.65 -0.44 -12.86
C GLU A 98 -9.34 0.15 -13.41
N TYR A 99 -8.29 0.25 -12.58
CA TYR A 99 -6.98 0.78 -12.97
C TYR A 99 -5.94 -0.31 -13.21
N ILE A 100 -6.23 -1.58 -12.96
CA ILE A 100 -5.22 -2.64 -13.10
C ILE A 100 -4.92 -2.87 -14.58
N LYS A 101 -3.65 -2.77 -14.94
CA LYS A 101 -3.14 -3.10 -16.28
C LYS A 101 -2.64 -4.53 -16.32
N THR A 102 -1.76 -4.88 -15.40
CA THR A 102 -1.18 -6.23 -15.32
C THR A 102 -0.70 -6.56 -13.91
N SER A 103 -0.47 -7.85 -13.66
CA SER A 103 0.13 -8.37 -12.43
C SER A 103 1.40 -9.13 -12.81
N THR A 104 2.51 -8.74 -12.21
CA THR A 104 3.83 -9.31 -12.50
C THR A 104 4.28 -10.24 -11.36
N ALA A 105 5.47 -10.84 -11.48
CA ALA A 105 6.03 -11.68 -10.43
C ALA A 105 6.42 -10.88 -9.17
N ASP A 106 6.82 -9.62 -9.35
CA ASP A 106 7.39 -8.76 -8.30
C ASP A 106 6.42 -7.64 -7.86
N GLY A 107 5.25 -7.55 -8.48
CA GLY A 107 4.33 -6.47 -8.19
C GLY A 107 3.10 -6.39 -9.08
N MET A 108 2.57 -5.18 -9.20
CA MET A 108 1.38 -4.88 -10.01
C MET A 108 1.52 -3.54 -10.72
N ASP A 109 1.02 -3.49 -11.94
CA ASP A 109 1.02 -2.30 -12.75
C ASP A 109 -0.42 -1.79 -12.94
N PHE A 110 -0.54 -0.49 -12.81
CA PHE A 110 -1.80 0.24 -12.91
C PHE A 110 -1.68 1.30 -13.99
N GLU A 111 -2.81 1.65 -14.59
CA GLU A 111 -2.92 2.71 -15.57
C GLU A 111 -4.05 3.67 -15.18
N ILE A 112 -3.70 4.94 -15.00
CA ILE A 112 -4.61 5.99 -14.61
C ILE A 112 -4.79 6.93 -15.80
N PRO A 113 -6.01 7.11 -16.33
CA PRO A 113 -6.26 8.10 -17.37
C PRO A 113 -6.00 9.52 -16.85
N LEU A 114 -5.27 10.30 -17.64
CA LEU A 114 -4.96 11.72 -17.41
C LEU A 114 -5.84 12.66 -18.23
N SER A 115 -6.54 12.15 -19.25
CA SER A 115 -7.42 12.92 -20.14
C SER A 115 -8.80 13.17 -19.53
N ASP A 116 -9.38 14.32 -19.88
CA ASP A 116 -10.71 14.81 -19.49
C ASP A 116 -11.82 14.37 -20.47
N GLU A 117 -11.57 13.41 -21.39
CA GLU A 117 -12.46 13.12 -22.52
C GLU A 117 -13.79 12.44 -22.17
N ASN A 118 -13.94 11.95 -20.94
CA ASN A 118 -15.26 11.57 -20.40
C ASN A 118 -15.83 12.75 -19.61
N ASP A 119 -16.29 13.74 -20.36
CA ASP A 119 -17.04 14.89 -19.89
C ASP A 119 -18.46 14.45 -19.51
N ASP A 120 -18.68 14.21 -18.22
CA ASP A 120 -19.98 14.37 -17.56
C ASP A 120 -19.75 14.35 -16.04
N LYS A 121 -19.72 15.52 -15.40
CA LYS A 121 -19.77 15.66 -13.93
C LYS A 121 -18.59 15.00 -13.20
N LYS A 122 -17.39 15.60 -13.30
CA LYS A 122 -16.27 15.36 -12.36
C LYS A 122 -16.84 15.12 -10.96
N LYS A 123 -16.71 13.89 -10.43
CA LYS A 123 -16.88 13.63 -8.99
C LYS A 123 -16.09 14.75 -8.33
N LYS A 124 -16.78 15.69 -7.65
CA LYS A 124 -16.14 16.74 -6.86
C LYS A 124 -15.08 16.00 -6.05
N ASN A 125 -13.80 16.20 -6.36
CA ASN A 125 -12.65 15.49 -5.78
C ASN A 125 -12.13 14.23 -6.51
N TYR A 126 -12.24 14.07 -7.84
CA TYR A 126 -11.64 12.92 -8.55
C TYR A 126 -10.14 12.74 -8.24
N LYS A 127 -9.33 13.80 -8.38
CA LYS A 127 -7.88 13.78 -8.12
C LYS A 127 -7.58 13.34 -6.69
N GLU A 128 -8.31 13.89 -5.73
CA GLU A 128 -8.17 13.55 -4.31
C GLU A 128 -8.60 12.11 -4.04
N THR A 129 -9.68 11.66 -4.67
CA THR A 129 -10.20 10.30 -4.56
C THR A 129 -9.18 9.28 -5.05
N ILE A 130 -8.64 9.50 -6.26
CA ILE A 130 -7.63 8.61 -6.86
C ILE A 130 -6.34 8.65 -6.07
N GLY A 131 -5.82 9.85 -5.78
CA GLY A 131 -4.60 9.99 -4.98
C GLY A 131 -4.72 9.28 -3.63
N LYS A 132 -5.86 9.42 -2.95
CA LYS A 132 -6.11 8.76 -1.66
C LYS A 132 -6.34 7.25 -1.78
N ALA A 133 -6.90 6.77 -2.89
CA ALA A 133 -7.05 5.34 -3.12
C ALA A 133 -5.67 4.68 -3.33
N PHE A 134 -4.82 5.31 -4.15
CA PHE A 134 -3.47 4.82 -4.43
C PHE A 134 -2.49 5.00 -3.27
N SER A 135 -2.70 5.99 -2.39
CA SER A 135 -1.85 6.19 -1.21
C SER A 135 -1.82 4.98 -0.26
N LYS A 136 -2.82 4.10 -0.36
CA LYS A 136 -2.96 2.88 0.44
C LYS A 136 -2.42 1.63 -0.24
N LEU A 137 -1.75 1.74 -1.39
CA LEU A 137 -1.28 0.57 -2.15
C LEU A 137 -0.45 -0.41 -1.31
N ARG A 138 0.51 0.07 -0.51
CA ARG A 138 1.27 -0.79 0.43
C ARG A 138 0.34 -1.52 1.41
N VAL A 139 -0.66 -0.83 1.96
CA VAL A 139 -1.63 -1.44 2.89
C VAL A 139 -2.45 -2.52 2.21
N TYR A 140 -2.87 -2.30 0.95
CA TYR A 140 -3.59 -3.32 0.19
C TYR A 140 -2.69 -4.52 -0.14
N ALA A 141 -1.46 -4.28 -0.56
CA ALA A 141 -0.51 -5.31 -0.91
C ALA A 141 -0.13 -6.20 0.28
N LEU A 142 0.26 -5.59 1.40
CA LEU A 142 0.73 -6.30 2.59
C LEU A 142 -0.43 -6.80 3.48
N GLY A 143 -1.56 -6.09 3.47
CA GLY A 143 -2.74 -6.41 4.29
C GLY A 143 -3.68 -7.44 3.67
N GLY A 144 -3.50 -7.77 2.38
CA GLY A 144 -4.27 -8.76 1.66
C GLY A 144 -4.44 -10.10 2.38
N PRO A 145 -3.36 -10.76 2.83
CA PRO A 145 -3.46 -12.04 3.52
C PRO A 145 -4.27 -11.89 4.81
N LEU A 146 -3.99 -10.88 5.63
CA LEU A 146 -4.74 -10.63 6.85
C LEU A 146 -6.24 -10.43 6.58
N TYR A 147 -6.59 -9.67 5.54
CA TYR A 147 -7.97 -9.50 5.14
C TYR A 147 -8.64 -10.85 4.80
N GLN A 148 -7.98 -11.73 4.04
CA GLN A 148 -8.54 -13.04 3.70
C GLN A 148 -8.77 -13.93 4.92
N TYR A 149 -7.83 -13.92 5.88
CA TYR A 149 -8.00 -14.69 7.12
C TYR A 149 -9.12 -14.11 7.99
N CYS A 150 -9.20 -12.78 8.13
CA CYS A 150 -10.29 -12.12 8.86
C CYS A 150 -11.65 -12.44 8.21
N LYS A 151 -11.74 -12.33 6.89
CA LYS A 151 -12.95 -12.64 6.13
C LYS A 151 -13.38 -14.10 6.33
N ALA A 152 -12.44 -15.05 6.24
CA ALA A 152 -12.75 -16.46 6.47
C ALA A 152 -13.20 -16.74 7.91
N LEU A 153 -12.61 -16.06 8.90
CA LEU A 153 -13.05 -16.16 10.30
C LEU A 153 -14.48 -15.62 10.48
N ASP A 154 -14.77 -14.43 9.95
CA ASP A 154 -16.09 -13.79 10.04
C ASP A 154 -17.18 -14.63 9.34
N GLU A 155 -16.85 -15.23 8.20
CA GLU A 155 -17.74 -16.11 7.44
C GLU A 155 -17.83 -17.53 8.02
N LYS A 156 -17.15 -17.82 9.13
CA LYS A 156 -17.04 -19.15 9.76
C LYS A 156 -16.59 -20.24 8.77
N LYS A 157 -15.75 -19.87 7.82
CA LYS A 157 -15.13 -20.79 6.85
C LYS A 157 -13.85 -21.39 7.43
N ALA A 158 -13.43 -22.52 6.85
CA ALA A 158 -12.14 -23.09 7.17
C ALA A 158 -11.03 -22.05 6.91
N LEU A 159 -10.27 -21.76 7.97
CA LEU A 159 -9.09 -20.91 7.86
C LEU A 159 -8.00 -21.68 7.13
N LYS A 160 -7.24 -20.97 6.28
CA LYS A 160 -6.02 -21.53 5.67
C LYS A 160 -4.99 -21.84 6.77
N GLU A 161 -4.03 -22.70 6.45
CA GLU A 161 -2.89 -23.03 7.32
C GLU A 161 -2.08 -21.81 7.76
N VAL A 162 -1.11 -21.97 8.66
CA VAL A 162 -0.23 -20.87 9.08
C VAL A 162 0.42 -20.21 7.86
N PHE A 163 0.20 -18.90 7.69
CA PHE A 163 0.87 -18.12 6.66
C PHE A 163 2.12 -17.49 7.23
N GLU A 164 3.23 -17.60 6.50
CA GLU A 164 4.51 -16.95 6.79
C GLU A 164 4.87 -16.01 5.65
N VAL A 165 5.29 -14.79 6.00
CA VAL A 165 5.86 -13.85 5.04
C VAL A 165 7.04 -13.11 5.65
N LYS A 166 8.06 -12.93 4.83
CA LYS A 166 9.23 -12.12 5.16
C LYS A 166 9.02 -10.72 4.58
N PHE A 167 8.74 -9.71 5.41
CA PHE A 167 8.55 -8.34 4.90
C PHE A 167 9.88 -7.65 4.58
N ARG A 168 10.90 -7.94 5.39
CA ARG A 168 12.26 -7.40 5.25
C ARG A 168 13.28 -8.52 5.45
N PRO A 169 14.54 -8.34 5.03
CA PRO A 169 15.61 -9.31 5.29
C PRO A 169 15.71 -9.79 6.75
N ASP A 170 15.28 -8.97 7.70
CA ASP A 170 15.38 -9.15 9.15
C ASP A 170 14.01 -9.28 9.87
N THR A 171 12.90 -9.24 9.11
CA THR A 171 11.55 -9.16 9.68
C THR A 171 10.63 -10.20 9.07
N TYR A 172 10.08 -11.05 9.94
CA TYR A 172 9.10 -12.07 9.59
C TYR A 172 7.77 -11.80 10.26
N MET A 173 6.69 -12.20 9.59
CA MET A 173 5.34 -12.17 10.10
C MET A 173 4.67 -13.50 9.84
N TRP A 174 3.94 -13.99 10.86
CA TRP A 174 3.06 -15.14 10.73
C TRP A 174 1.63 -14.75 11.04
N ILE A 175 0.69 -15.31 10.27
CA ILE A 175 -0.74 -15.32 10.58
C ILE A 175 -1.12 -16.73 10.95
N CYS A 176 -1.39 -16.93 12.24
CA CYS A 176 -1.67 -18.21 12.85
C CYS A 176 -3.18 -18.31 13.16
N PRO A 177 -3.94 -19.12 12.42
CA PRO A 177 -5.35 -19.37 12.74
C PRO A 177 -5.47 -20.14 14.07
N GLY A 178 -6.51 -19.83 14.83
CA GLY A 178 -6.74 -20.34 16.18
C GLY A 178 -8.20 -20.65 16.47
N GLY A 179 -8.94 -21.24 15.52
CA GLY A 179 -10.34 -21.63 15.66
C GLY A 179 -11.30 -20.44 15.75
N ASP A 180 -11.34 -19.79 16.91
CA ASP A 180 -12.17 -18.62 17.22
C ASP A 180 -11.42 -17.28 17.04
N ARG A 181 -10.11 -17.33 16.77
CA ARG A 181 -9.25 -16.15 16.72
C ARG A 181 -8.15 -16.27 15.67
N LEU A 182 -7.54 -15.14 15.34
CA LEU A 182 -6.27 -15.07 14.61
C LEU A 182 -5.17 -14.56 15.55
N THR A 183 -4.00 -15.17 15.48
CA THR A 183 -2.79 -14.69 16.16
C THR A 183 -1.80 -14.20 15.11
N ILE A 184 -1.39 -12.93 15.21
CA ILE A 184 -0.35 -12.37 14.34
C ILE A 184 0.94 -12.31 15.14
N VAL A 185 2.00 -12.92 14.62
CA VAL A 185 3.32 -12.94 15.26
C VAL A 185 4.28 -12.16 14.38
N TYR A 186 5.00 -11.21 14.97
CA TYR A 186 6.13 -10.53 14.31
C TYR A 186 7.44 -10.97 14.96
N ALA A 187 8.41 -11.39 14.16
CA ALA A 187 9.79 -11.49 14.59
C ALA A 187 10.57 -10.33 14.00
N LEU A 188 11.11 -9.51 14.88
CA LEU A 188 11.88 -8.31 14.55
C LEU A 188 13.32 -8.50 15.05
N GLU A 189 14.28 -8.09 14.25
CA GLU A 189 15.68 -7.98 14.66
C GLU A 189 16.00 -6.54 15.08
N PHE A 190 16.68 -6.39 16.21
CA PHE A 190 17.19 -5.10 16.68
C PHE A 190 18.71 -5.20 16.71
N PRO A 191 19.42 -4.59 15.73
CA PRO A 191 20.85 -4.83 15.53
C PRO A 191 21.68 -4.31 16.71
N THR A 192 21.33 -3.14 17.25
CA THR A 192 22.08 -2.53 18.34
C THR A 192 21.55 -2.93 19.72
N ARG A 193 22.44 -2.97 20.71
CA ARG A 193 22.06 -3.23 22.12
C ARG A 193 21.12 -2.15 22.65
N SER A 194 21.36 -0.88 22.29
CA SER A 194 20.51 0.24 22.67
C SER A 194 19.08 0.06 22.17
N ASP A 195 18.91 -0.33 20.90
CA ASP A 195 17.58 -0.56 20.32
C ASP A 195 16.86 -1.71 21.01
N ARG A 196 17.58 -2.81 21.34
CA ARG A 196 17.01 -3.92 22.12
C ARG A 196 16.49 -3.46 23.49
N VAL A 197 17.25 -2.63 24.18
CA VAL A 197 16.85 -2.10 25.51
C VAL A 197 15.62 -1.21 25.37
N ILE A 198 15.60 -0.29 24.41
CA ILE A 198 14.46 0.61 24.15
C ILE A 198 13.23 -0.20 23.74
N ALA A 199 13.38 -1.15 22.81
CA ALA A 199 12.30 -2.02 22.35
C ALA A 199 11.71 -2.82 23.51
N ASN A 200 12.55 -3.42 24.37
CA ASN A 200 12.08 -4.11 25.57
C ASN A 200 11.32 -3.18 26.51
N GLN A 201 11.77 -1.94 26.70
CA GLN A 201 11.03 -0.97 27.51
C GLN A 201 9.66 -0.65 26.91
N VAL A 202 9.58 -0.39 25.59
CA VAL A 202 8.33 -0.08 24.88
C VAL A 202 7.37 -1.27 24.89
N LEU A 203 7.88 -2.49 24.69
CA LEU A 203 7.08 -3.72 24.64
C LEU A 203 6.62 -4.18 26.04
N ASN A 204 7.40 -3.93 27.09
CA ASN A 204 7.07 -4.30 28.46
C ASN A 204 6.18 -3.27 29.19
N VAL A 205 5.79 -2.16 28.54
CA VAL A 205 4.85 -1.21 29.14
C VAL A 205 3.50 -1.92 29.36
N LYS A 206 3.22 -2.30 30.61
CA LYS A 206 1.90 -2.78 31.03
C LYS A 206 0.89 -1.66 30.76
N ARG A 207 0.05 -1.83 29.74
CA ARG A 207 -1.07 -0.93 29.45
C ARG A 207 -2.13 -1.10 30.54
N LYS A 208 -1.95 -0.43 31.68
CA LYS A 208 -2.90 -0.41 32.81
C LYS A 208 -4.24 0.27 32.48
N SER A 209 -4.42 0.86 31.30
CA SER A 209 -5.56 1.74 31.02
C SER A 209 -6.04 1.78 29.57
N ILE A 210 -5.70 0.80 28.73
CA ILE A 210 -6.27 0.73 27.39
C ILE A 210 -7.29 -0.41 27.37
N ASN A 211 -8.57 -0.03 27.39
CA ASN A 211 -9.74 -0.91 27.25
C ASN A 211 -9.83 -1.44 25.80
N ILE A 212 -8.78 -2.14 25.35
CA ILE A 212 -8.79 -2.92 24.12
C ILE A 212 -8.98 -4.37 24.58
N SER A 213 -10.15 -4.93 24.31
CA SER A 213 -10.47 -6.34 24.54
C SER A 213 -9.62 -7.31 23.68
N THR A 214 -8.72 -6.80 22.86
CA THR A 214 -7.76 -7.56 22.06
C THR A 214 -6.46 -7.76 22.84
N PHE A 215 -6.28 -8.96 23.40
CA PHE A 215 -5.01 -9.37 24.00
C PHE A 215 -3.91 -9.46 22.93
N ILE A 216 -3.16 -8.37 22.72
CA ILE A 216 -1.84 -8.46 22.08
C ILE A 216 -0.89 -9.00 23.15
N LYS A 217 -0.73 -10.32 23.23
CA LYS A 217 0.33 -10.92 24.05
C LYS A 217 1.66 -10.69 23.31
N VAL A 218 2.48 -9.78 23.80
CA VAL A 218 3.88 -9.71 23.38
C VAL A 218 4.60 -10.86 24.06
N VAL A 219 5.04 -11.84 23.27
CA VAL A 219 5.65 -13.06 23.75
C VAL A 219 7.16 -12.99 23.50
N GLY A 220 7.97 -13.26 24.53
CA GLY A 220 9.42 -13.35 24.38
C GLY A 220 9.84 -14.46 23.41
N SER A 221 11.02 -14.34 22.80
CA SER A 221 11.49 -15.18 21.70
C SER A 221 11.51 -16.70 21.99
N GLU A 222 11.61 -17.13 23.26
CA GLU A 222 11.60 -18.55 23.63
C GLU A 222 10.21 -19.20 23.59
N GLU A 223 9.16 -18.49 23.99
CA GLU A 223 7.78 -19.00 23.96
C GLU A 223 7.22 -19.10 22.52
N ILE A 224 7.66 -18.22 21.60
CA ILE A 224 7.28 -18.26 20.18
C ILE A 224 7.84 -19.52 19.50
N LYS A 225 9.11 -19.88 19.78
CA LYS A 225 9.75 -21.09 19.22
C LYS A 225 8.99 -22.37 19.60
N LEU A 226 8.44 -22.44 20.82
CA LEU A 226 7.67 -23.59 21.31
C LEU A 226 6.27 -23.70 20.66
N SER A 227 5.61 -22.57 20.40
CA SER A 227 4.27 -22.58 19.78
C SER A 227 4.31 -22.84 18.28
N ILE A 228 5.35 -22.37 17.57
CA ILE A 228 5.51 -22.62 16.13
C ILE A 228 6.00 -24.07 15.87
N LYS A 229 6.90 -24.61 16.71
CA LYS A 229 7.37 -26.01 16.56
C LYS A 229 6.31 -27.08 16.85
N LYS A 230 5.31 -26.78 17.68
CA LYS A 230 4.23 -27.74 18.01
C LYS A 230 3.14 -27.84 16.94
N LYS A 231 3.13 -26.96 15.94
CA LYS A 231 2.10 -26.88 14.89
C LYS A 231 2.60 -27.27 13.49
N LYS A 232 3.87 -27.68 13.36
CA LYS A 232 4.39 -28.45 12.22
C LYS A 232 4.36 -29.92 12.58
#